data_AF-A0A5E4JM31-F1
#
_entry.id   AF-A0A5E4JM31-F1
#
_cell.length_a   1.000
_cell.length_b   1.000
_cell.length_c   1.000
_cell.angle_alpha   90.00
_cell.angle_beta   90.00
_cell.angle_gamma   90.00
#
_symmetry.space_group_name_H-M   'P 1'
#
loop_
_entity.id
_entity.type
_entity.pdbx_description
1 polymer ?
#
loop_
_entity_poly.entity_id
_entity_poly.type
_entity_poly.pdbx_seq_one_letter_code
_entity_poly.pdbx_strand_id
1 'polypeptide(L)' 'MQIRTAEGFSGHSDRRELMNFTQSLRPMPKKVFTMHGEEQKCEDLARSMAMKFHLEARAPMDLDSIRFK' A
#
# COMPACT_ATOMS: atom_id res chain seq x y z
N MET A 1 -4.04 19.67 31.24
CA MET A 1 -3.13 18.61 30.76
C MET A 1 -3.07 18.69 29.24
N GLN A 2 -1.88 18.76 28.63
CA GLN A 2 -1.73 18.86 27.17
C GLN A 2 -1.46 17.46 26.58
N ILE A 3 -2.26 17.03 25.61
CA ILE A 3 -2.06 15.76 24.89
C ILE A 3 -1.27 16.05 23.61
N ARG A 4 -0.27 15.22 23.31
CA ARG A 4 0.53 15.28 22.07
C ARG A 4 0.70 13.89 21.49
N THR A 5 0.74 13.78 20.17
CA THR A 5 1.10 12.57 19.43
C THR A 5 2.54 12.71 18.95
N ALA A 6 3.38 11.72 19.26
CA ALA A 6 4.74 11.63 18.72
C ALA A 6 4.76 10.65 17.55
N GLU A 7 4.82 11.18 16.33
CA GLU A 7 4.92 10.39 15.11
C GLU A 7 6.37 9.91 14.86
N GLY A 8 6.53 8.81 14.11
CA GLY A 8 7.85 8.27 13.75
C GLY A 8 8.33 7.05 14.56
N PHE A 9 7.52 6.54 15.49
CA PHE A 9 7.87 5.38 16.34
C PHE A 9 6.92 4.18 16.15
N SER A 10 6.13 4.15 15.08
CA SER A 10 5.15 3.08 14.84
C SER A 10 5.76 1.77 14.33
N GLY A 11 7.00 1.80 13.83
CA GLY A 11 7.64 0.65 13.17
C GLY A 11 7.04 0.30 11.79
N HIS A 12 6.05 1.06 11.32
CA HIS A 12 5.46 0.90 10.00
C HIS A 12 6.08 1.90 9.01
N SER A 13 6.30 1.45 7.79
CA SER A 13 6.70 2.33 6.70
C SER A 13 5.65 3.41 6.44
N ASP A 14 6.09 4.64 6.30
CA ASP A 14 5.24 5.74 5.89
C ASP A 14 4.84 5.63 4.40
N ARG A 15 3.97 6.54 3.95
CA ARG A 15 3.48 6.54 2.56
C ARG A 15 4.61 6.65 1.53
N ARG A 16 5.64 7.45 1.81
CA ARG A 16 6.76 7.66 0.89
C ARG A 16 7.64 6.41 0.84
N GLU A 17 7.90 5.80 1.98
CA GLU A 17 8.66 4.56 2.11
C GLU A 17 7.97 3.40 1.38
N LEU A 18 6.64 3.25 1.51
CA LEU A 18 5.87 2.24 0.79
C LEU A 18 5.95 2.43 -0.74
N MET A 19 5.85 3.67 -1.22
CA MET A 19 5.99 3.96 -2.66
C MET A 19 7.41 3.72 -3.16
N ASN A 20 8.43 4.02 -2.35
CA ASN A 20 9.82 3.77 -2.69
C ASN A 20 10.13 2.28 -2.70
N PHE A 21 9.56 1.51 -1.77
CA PHE A 21 9.65 0.06 -1.75
C PHE A 21 9.13 -0.53 -3.06
N THR A 22 7.92 -0.14 -3.49
CA THR A 22 7.38 -0.63 -4.78
C THR A 22 8.25 -0.22 -5.97
N GLN A 23 8.81 1.00 -5.95
CA GLN A 23 9.68 1.48 -7.03
C GLN A 23 11.00 0.68 -7.15
N SER A 24 11.54 0.17 -6.04
CA SER A 24 12.81 -0.53 -6.00
C SER A 24 12.72 -2.02 -6.35
N LEU A 25 11.52 -2.61 -6.35
CA LEU A 25 11.32 -4.02 -6.68
C LEU A 25 11.82 -4.37 -8.08
N ARG A 26 12.61 -5.45 -8.18
CA ARG A 26 13.10 -6.00 -9.45
C ARG A 26 12.98 -7.53 -9.42
N PRO A 27 12.36 -8.16 -10.44
CA PRO A 27 11.61 -7.52 -11.53
C PRO A 27 10.38 -6.74 -11.02
N MET A 28 9.90 -5.78 -11.81
CA MET A 28 8.69 -5.02 -11.45
C MET A 28 7.49 -6.00 -11.39
N PRO A 29 6.73 -6.05 -10.29
CA PRO A 29 5.56 -6.92 -10.20
C PRO A 29 4.48 -6.50 -11.20
N LYS A 30 3.80 -7.49 -11.78
CA LYS A 30 2.64 -7.26 -12.66
C LYS A 30 1.39 -6.88 -11.88
N LYS A 31 1.27 -7.37 -10.64
CA LYS A 31 0.12 -7.17 -9.74
C LYS A 31 0.58 -6.84 -8.34
N VAL A 32 -0.09 -5.89 -7.68
CA VAL A 32 0.13 -5.51 -6.29
C VAL A 32 -1.21 -5.49 -5.55
N PHE A 33 -1.23 -5.99 -4.32
CA PHE A 33 -2.43 -5.93 -3.46
C PHE A 33 -2.08 -5.20 -2.17
N THR A 34 -2.89 -4.21 -1.81
CA THR A 34 -2.73 -3.44 -0.57
C THR A 34 -3.77 -3.89 0.45
N MET A 35 -3.35 -4.01 1.70
CA MET A 35 -4.14 -4.56 2.80
C MET A 35 -3.54 -4.10 4.14
N HIS A 36 -4.14 -4.48 5.27
CA HIS A 36 -3.69 -4.09 6.61
C HIS A 36 -3.56 -2.56 6.78
N GLY A 37 -4.62 -1.85 6.41
CA GLY A 37 -4.82 -0.43 6.66
C GLY A 37 -6.31 -0.13 6.65
N GLU A 38 -6.68 1.08 7.07
CA GLU A 38 -8.05 1.55 6.86
C GLU A 38 -8.43 1.42 5.37
N GLU A 39 -9.68 1.09 5.09
CA GLU A 39 -10.21 0.83 3.74
C GLU A 39 -9.76 1.89 2.73
N GLN A 40 -10.02 3.16 3.03
CA GLN A 40 -9.65 4.29 2.18
C GLN A 40 -8.13 4.42 1.96
N LYS A 41 -7.30 4.08 2.96
CA LYS A 41 -5.84 4.14 2.84
C LYS A 41 -5.30 3.03 1.96
N CYS A 42 -5.88 1.83 2.04
CA CYS A 42 -5.55 0.73 1.13
C CYS A 42 -5.91 1.10 -0.30
N GLU A 43 -7.13 1.59 -0.54
CA GLU A 43 -7.57 2.01 -1.87
C GLU A 43 -6.72 3.14 -2.46
N ASP A 44 -6.41 4.19 -1.68
CA ASP A 44 -5.55 5.30 -2.13
C ASP A 44 -4.15 4.82 -2.51
N LEU A 45 -3.57 3.94 -1.71
CA LEU A 45 -2.23 3.41 -1.96
C LEU A 45 -2.21 2.55 -3.22
N ALA A 46 -3.17 1.64 -3.39
CA ALA A 46 -3.31 0.84 -4.61
C ALA A 46 -3.45 1.73 -5.84
N ARG A 47 -4.35 2.72 -5.80
CA ARG A 47 -4.56 3.67 -6.90
C ARG A 47 -3.28 4.44 -7.23
N SER A 48 -2.57 4.91 -6.21
CA SER A 48 -1.29 5.61 -6.36
C SER A 48 -0.21 4.75 -7.00
N MET A 49 -0.10 3.48 -6.59
CA MET A 49 0.85 2.53 -7.19
C MET A 49 0.48 2.20 -8.65
N ALA A 50 -0.79 1.97 -8.94
CA ALA A 50 -1.27 1.73 -10.31
C ALA A 50 -0.96 2.90 -11.24
N MET A 51 -1.25 4.14 -10.82
CA MET A 51 -0.99 5.33 -11.62
C MET A 51 0.50 5.59 -11.83
N LYS A 52 1.32 5.46 -10.78
CA LYS A 52 2.75 5.79 -10.83
C LYS A 52 3.58 4.74 -11.57
N PHE A 53 3.26 3.46 -11.39
CA PHE A 53 4.08 2.35 -11.89
C PHE A 53 3.45 1.60 -13.06
N HIS A 54 2.24 2.00 -13.49
CA HIS A 54 1.51 1.38 -14.60
C HIS A 54 1.32 -0.15 -14.43
N LEU A 55 1.03 -0.57 -13.21
CA LEU A 55 0.78 -1.97 -12.82
C LEU A 55 -0.68 -2.18 -12.38
N GLU A 56 -1.12 -3.44 -12.33
CA GLU A 56 -2.42 -3.77 -11.73
C GLU A 56 -2.31 -3.69 -10.20
N ALA A 57 -3.03 -2.77 -9.55
CA ALA A 57 -3.11 -2.72 -8.09
C ALA A 57 -4.54 -2.68 -7.58
N ARG A 58 -4.82 -3.39 -6.48
CA ARG A 58 -6.15 -3.45 -5.85
C ARG A 58 -6.06 -3.56 -4.33
N ALA A 59 -7.09 -3.11 -3.63
CA ALA A 59 -7.32 -3.40 -2.21
C ALA A 59 -8.48 -4.41 -2.10
N PRO A 60 -8.21 -5.70 -1.86
CA PRO A 60 -9.26 -6.70 -1.72
C PRO A 60 -10.01 -6.54 -0.41
N MET A 61 -11.27 -6.98 -0.38
CA MET A 61 -12.05 -7.07 0.85
C MET A 61 -11.86 -8.43 1.50
N ASP A 62 -12.15 -8.51 2.81
CA ASP A 62 -12.21 -9.80 3.49
C ASP A 62 -13.18 -10.73 2.76
N LEU A 63 -12.76 -12.00 2.60
CA LEU A 63 -13.46 -13.05 1.84
C LEU A 63 -13.37 -12.94 0.30
N ASP A 64 -12.70 -11.93 -0.25
CA ASP A 64 -12.36 -11.95 -1.68
C ASP A 64 -11.41 -13.10 -2.03
N SER A 65 -11.57 -13.65 -3.23
CA SER A 65 -10.68 -14.66 -3.80
C SER A 65 -10.07 -14.16 -5.09
N ILE A 66 -8.74 -14.11 -5.14
CA ILE A 66 -7.99 -13.68 -6.34
C ILE A 66 -7.31 -14.88 -6.97
N ARG A 67 -7.59 -15.10 -8.26
CA ARG A 67 -6.95 -16.15 -9.05
C ARG A 67 -5.68 -15.65 -9.71
N PHE A 68 -4.56 -16.29 -9.38
CA PHE A 68 -3.31 -16.16 -10.14
C PHE A 68 -3.29 -17.16 -11.30
N LYS A 69 -2.65 -16.79 -12.41
CA LYS A 69 -2.39 -17.67 -13.56
C LYS A 69 -0.91 -18.03 -13.57
#